data_AF-A0A7Y3C2F0-F1
#
_entry.id   AF-A0A7Y3C2F0-F1
#
_cell.length_a   1.000
_cell.length_b   1.000
_cell.length_c   1.000
_cell.angle_alpha   90.00
_cell.angle_beta   90.00
_cell.angle_gamma   90.00
#
_symmetry.space_group_name_H-M   'P 1'
#
loop_
_entity.id
_entity.type
_entity.pdbx_description
1 polymer ?
#
loop_
_entity_poly.entity_id
_entity_poly.type
_entity_poly.pdbx_seq_one_letter_code
_entity_poly.pdbx_strand_id
1 'polypeptide(L)'
;MPTVETARNGDPLDLARLLVSIPSVNPTLSPGGAGEARMAEVTADLLEGWGLDTETHQVAPGRWNVVSRLAERVRPCFSMATSTLWE
;
A
#
# COMPACT_ATOMS: atom_id res chain seq x y z
N MET A 1 -4.01 -13.56 15.90
CA MET A 1 -3.05 -12.56 15.40
C MET A 1 -3.67 -11.92 14.17
N PRO A 2 -3.52 -10.59 13.97
CA PRO A 2 -4.05 -9.95 12.77
C PRO A 2 -3.41 -10.58 11.53
N THR A 3 -4.22 -10.70 10.47
CA THR A 3 -3.78 -11.19 9.16
C THR A 3 -3.79 -10.02 8.18
N VAL A 4 -3.22 -10.23 6.98
CA VAL A 4 -3.37 -9.26 5.89
C VAL A 4 -4.85 -8.97 5.61
N GLU A 5 -5.68 -10.02 5.61
CA GLU A 5 -7.13 -9.93 5.41
C GLU A 5 -7.80 -8.97 6.42
N THR A 6 -7.49 -9.09 7.72
CA THR A 6 -8.10 -8.23 8.74
C THR A 6 -7.60 -6.79 8.63
N ALA A 7 -6.31 -6.60 8.33
CA ALA A 7 -5.70 -5.28 8.16
C ALA A 7 -6.21 -4.53 6.91
N ARG A 8 -6.62 -5.26 5.86
CA ARG A 8 -7.20 -4.68 4.63
C ARG A 8 -8.48 -3.87 4.88
N ASN A 9 -9.19 -4.13 5.98
CA ASN A 9 -10.38 -3.36 6.35
C ASN A 9 -10.07 -1.91 6.74
N GLY A 10 -8.79 -1.55 6.90
CA GLY A 10 -8.36 -0.18 7.17
C GLY A 10 -8.43 0.23 8.64
N ASP A 11 -8.67 -0.71 9.57
CA ASP A 11 -8.52 -0.43 11.00
C ASP A 11 -7.04 -0.19 11.35
N PRO A 12 -6.67 1.00 11.82
CA PRO A 12 -5.29 1.32 12.14
C PRO A 12 -4.69 0.41 13.22
N LEU A 13 -5.50 -0.13 14.15
CA LEU A 13 -4.97 -1.00 15.21
C LEU A 13 -4.56 -2.37 14.66
N ASP A 14 -5.40 -2.98 13.83
CA ASP A 14 -5.09 -4.26 13.19
C ASP A 14 -3.96 -4.14 12.18
N LEU A 15 -3.90 -3.03 11.44
CA LEU A 15 -2.77 -2.70 10.57
C LEU A 15 -1.46 -2.58 11.36
N ALA A 16 -1.43 -1.77 12.42
CA ALA A 16 -0.23 -1.59 13.22
C ALA A 16 0.23 -2.90 13.88
N ARG A 17 -0.70 -3.70 14.42
CA ARG A 17 -0.37 -5.00 15.02
C ARG A 17 0.18 -5.98 13.99
N LEU A 18 -0.34 -6.00 12.77
CA LEU A 18 0.18 -6.83 11.68
C LEU A 18 1.62 -6.42 11.35
N LEU A 19 1.85 -5.13 11.05
CA LEU A 19 3.17 -4.64 10.64
C LEU A 19 4.21 -4.86 11.75
N VAL A 20 3.90 -4.50 13.00
CA VAL A 20 4.83 -4.69 14.14
C VAL A 20 5.15 -6.17 14.39
N SER A 21 4.25 -7.10 14.04
CA SER A 21 4.50 -8.53 14.22
C SER A 21 5.53 -9.11 13.24
N ILE A 22 5.89 -8.38 12.17
CA ILE A 22 6.85 -8.83 11.16
C ILE A 22 8.26 -8.40 11.59
N PRO A 23 9.18 -9.34 11.88
CA PRO A 23 10.57 -8.99 12.13
C PRO A 23 11.19 -8.40 10.86
N SER A 24 11.54 -7.11 10.88
CA SER A 24 12.10 -6.41 9.73
C SER A 24 13.36 -5.59 10.04
N VAL A 25 14.07 -5.96 11.11
CA VAL A 25 15.28 -5.24 11.54
C VAL A 25 16.37 -5.39 10.47
N ASN A 26 16.98 -4.26 10.10
CA ASN A 26 18.06 -4.22 9.11
C ASN A 26 19.30 -4.98 9.63
N PRO A 27 19.79 -6.01 8.90
CA PRO A 27 20.96 -6.79 9.27
C PRO A 27 22.24 -5.96 9.43
N THR A 28 22.35 -4.82 8.74
CA THR A 28 23.53 -3.94 8.86
C THR A 28 23.55 -3.15 10.16
N LEU A 29 22.38 -2.98 10.81
CA LEU A 29 22.24 -2.29 12.08
C LEU A 29 22.23 -3.27 13.27
N SER A 30 21.77 -4.50 13.05
CA SER A 30 21.73 -5.54 14.06
C SER A 30 22.11 -6.89 13.44
N PRO A 31 23.24 -7.50 13.86
CA PRO A 31 23.63 -8.83 13.40
C PRO A 31 22.50 -9.84 13.61
N GLY A 32 22.14 -10.58 12.56
CA GLY A 32 21.03 -11.54 12.60
C GLY A 32 19.64 -10.94 12.40
N GLY A 33 19.52 -9.64 12.11
CA GLY A 33 18.26 -9.04 11.67
C GLY A 33 17.69 -9.76 10.46
N ALA A 34 16.36 -9.95 10.42
CA ALA A 34 15.69 -10.69 9.35
C ALA A 34 15.64 -9.94 8.00
N GLY A 35 15.86 -8.62 8.01
CA GLY A 35 15.76 -7.79 6.80
C GLY A 35 14.34 -7.44 6.40
N GLU A 36 14.22 -6.60 5.38
CA GLU A 36 12.98 -5.88 5.05
C GLU A 36 12.07 -6.67 4.09
N ALA A 37 12.54 -7.78 3.52
CA ALA A 37 11.87 -8.47 2.41
C ALA A 37 10.41 -8.85 2.72
N ARG A 38 10.17 -9.51 3.86
CA ARG A 38 8.81 -9.92 4.24
C ARG A 38 7.90 -8.72 4.52
N MET A 39 8.45 -7.64 5.09
CA MET A 39 7.71 -6.39 5.30
C MET A 39 7.31 -5.77 3.96
N ALA A 40 8.23 -5.76 2.98
CA ALA A 40 7.94 -5.25 1.64
C ALA A 40 6.84 -6.04 0.93
N GLU A 41 6.87 -7.38 1.00
CA GLU A 41 5.82 -8.24 0.44
C GLU A 41 4.45 -7.96 1.05
N VAL A 42 4.34 -7.91 2.39
CA VAL A 42 3.07 -7.63 3.08
C VAL A 42 2.57 -6.23 2.77
N THR A 43 3.47 -5.25 2.73
CA THR A 43 3.11 -3.86 2.38
C THR A 43 2.56 -3.76 0.96
N ALA A 44 3.18 -4.45 0.00
CA ALA A 44 2.68 -4.50 -1.37
C ALA A 44 1.30 -5.14 -1.46
N ASP A 45 1.10 -6.29 -0.81
CA ASP A 45 -0.18 -7.02 -0.79
C ASP A 45 -1.33 -6.20 -0.17
N LEU A 46 -1.04 -5.38 0.85
CA LEU A 46 -1.99 -4.43 1.42
C LEU A 46 -2.36 -3.32 0.43
N LEU A 47 -1.37 -2.69 -0.21
CA LEU A 47 -1.56 -1.56 -1.12
C LEU A 47 -2.28 -1.99 -2.41
N GLU A 48 -1.92 -3.15 -2.97
CA GLU A 48 -2.64 -3.78 -4.09
C GLU A 48 -4.08 -4.14 -3.70
N GLY A 49 -4.27 -4.68 -2.50
CA GLY A 49 -5.60 -4.97 -1.96
C GLY A 49 -6.49 -3.74 -1.79
N TRP A 50 -5.89 -2.55 -1.61
CA TRP A 50 -6.60 -1.27 -1.61
C TRP A 50 -6.78 -0.66 -3.00
N GLY A 51 -6.30 -1.34 -4.06
CA GLY A 51 -6.46 -0.92 -5.45
C GLY A 51 -5.41 0.09 -5.92
N LEU A 52 -4.26 0.18 -5.25
CA LEU A 52 -3.15 1.01 -5.72
C LEU A 52 -2.28 0.24 -6.71
N ASP A 53 -1.82 0.93 -7.75
CA ASP A 53 -0.80 0.43 -8.67
C ASP A 53 0.55 0.38 -7.94
N THR A 54 1.04 -0.82 -7.65
CA THR A 54 2.14 -1.05 -6.71
C THR A 54 3.28 -1.81 -7.36
N GLU A 55 4.50 -1.33 -7.17
CA GLU A 55 5.73 -1.95 -7.66
C GLU A 55 6.69 -2.19 -6.48
N THR A 56 7.43 -3.29 -6.54
CA THR A 56 8.51 -3.58 -5.59
C THR A 56 9.86 -3.57 -6.30
N HIS A 57 10.86 -2.95 -5.66
CA HIS A 57 12.19 -2.80 -6.24
C HIS A 57 13.25 -3.26 -5.25
N GLN A 58 14.11 -4.20 -5.66
CA GLN A 58 15.32 -4.52 -4.93
C GLN A 58 16.42 -3.54 -5.33
N VAL A 59 16.61 -2.47 -4.56
CA VAL A 59 17.56 -1.39 -4.88
C VAL A 59 19.01 -1.73 -4.51
N ALA A 60 19.18 -2.71 -3.62
CA ALA A 60 20.45 -3.35 -3.28
C ALA A 60 20.16 -4.75 -2.72
N PRO A 61 21.13 -5.68 -2.62
CA PRO A 61 20.91 -7.01 -2.06
C PRO A 61 20.21 -6.96 -0.69
N GLY A 62 18.99 -7.52 -0.62
CA GLY A 62 18.17 -7.53 0.60
C GLY A 62 17.51 -6.19 0.98
N ARG A 63 17.66 -5.14 0.17
CA ARG A 63 17.05 -3.81 0.39
C ARG A 63 15.90 -3.61 -0.59
N TRP A 64 14.70 -3.56 -0.05
CA TRP A 64 13.46 -3.53 -0.83
C TRP A 64 12.72 -2.22 -0.61
N ASN A 65 12.31 -1.60 -1.72
CA ASN A 65 11.37 -0.49 -1.71
C ASN A 65 10.01 -0.97 -2.23
N VAL A 66 8.93 -0.43 -1.68
CA VAL A 66 7.57 -0.55 -2.21
C VAL A 66 7.13 0.85 -2.63
N VAL A 67 6.69 0.99 -3.88
CA VAL A 67 6.21 2.26 -4.42
C VAL A 67 4.80 2.03 -4.95
N SER A 68 3.85 2.81 -4.46
CA SER A 68 2.45 2.72 -4.89
C SER A 68 1.91 4.04 -5.39
N ARG A 69 1.12 4.00 -6.45
CA ARG A 69 0.45 5.15 -7.05
C ARG A 69 -1.04 5.05 -6.77
N LEU A 70 -1.57 6.11 -6.16
CA LEU A 70 -3.01 6.33 -6.07
C LEU A 70 -3.45 7.11 -7.30
N ALA A 71 -4.30 6.51 -8.14
CA ALA A 71 -4.90 7.24 -9.26
C ALA A 71 -5.81 8.36 -8.73
N GLU A 72 -5.82 9.52 -9.40
CA GLU A 72 -6.80 10.56 -9.10
C GLU A 72 -8.22 10.00 -9.27
N ARG A 73 -9.09 10.30 -8.31
CA ARG A 73 -10.52 10.05 -8.47
C ARG A 73 -11.05 10.99 -9.56
N VAL A 74 -11.12 10.51 -10.80
CA VAL A 74 -11.83 11.21 -11.88
C VAL A 74 -13.30 11.27 -11.47
N ARG A 75 -13.76 12.44 -11.02
CA ARG A 75 -15.21 12.68 -10.88
C ARG A 75 -15.74 12.88 -12.29
N PRO A 76 -16.66 12.05 -12.79
CA PRO A 76 -17.29 12.34 -14.08
C PRO A 76 -18.04 13.66 -13.94
N CYS A 77 -17.60 14.69 -14.65
CA CYS A 77 -18.31 15.96 -14.76
C CYS A 77 -19.47 15.75 -15.74
N PHE A 78 -20.64 15.36 -15.21
CA PHE A 78 -21.88 15.41 -15.98
C PHE A 78 -22.30 16.88 -16.12
N SER A 79 -21.89 17.52 -17.21
CA SER A 79 -22.48 18.79 -17.65
C SER A 79 -23.74 18.46 -18.45
N MET A 80 -24.91 18.61 -17.83
CA MET A 80 -26.18 18.61 -18.53
C MET A 80 -26.42 20.02 -19.08
N ALA A 81 -26.03 20.26 -20.33
CA ALA A 81 -26.39 21.49 -21.03
C ALA A 81 -27.85 21.41 -21.48
N THR A 82 -28.78 21.95 -20.68
CA THR A 82 -30.12 22.24 -21.18
C THR A 82 -30.03 23.56 -21.96
N SER A 83 -29.94 23.47 -23.29
CA SER A 83 -30.17 24.60 -24.17
C SER A 83 -31.65 24.94 -24.12
N THR A 84 -32.01 26.03 -23.43
CA THR A 84 -33.29 26.69 -23.66
C THR A 84 -33.05 27.71 -24.76
N LEU A 85 -33.50 27.35 -25.97
CA LEU A 85 -33.74 28.29 -27.07
C LEU A 85 -34.78 29.31 -26.59
N TRP A 86 -34.45 30.59 -26.70
CA TRP A 86 -35.42 31.69 -26.63
C TRP A 86 -35.47 32.33 -28.02
N GLU A 87 -36.60 32.15 -28.71
CA GLU A 87 -37.06 33.03 -29.80
C GLU A 87 -37.92 34.14 -29.19
#